data_AF-A0A958BNR0-F1
#
_entry.id   AF-A0A958BNR0-F1
#
_cell.length_a   1.000
_cell.length_b   1.000
_cell.length_c   1.000
_cell.angle_alpha   90.00
_cell.angle_beta   90.00
_cell.angle_gamma   90.00
#
_symmetry.space_group_name_H-M   'P 1'
#
loop_
_entity.id
_entity.type
_entity.pdbx_description
1 polymer ?
#
loop_
_entity_poly.entity_id
_entity_poly.type
_entity_poly.pdbx_seq_one_letter_code
_entity_poly.pdbx_strand_id
1 'polypeptide(L)'
;LRPGSWIYGNFGTWIGGPQKNHAWDILGECRERLRDLMSDPGHSAEQLERARHSLMAAEGSDWLWWLDGQFSSSFIPEFDRLFRAHLSDAFEALGQEVPEVLRRPLAEIPGAGEGQPLQAPLALLDPTIDGTAEGEGEWIAAQRLAWPHLREQGTMARATRVVNYLWFGFAANGDFCLRVDPADEIEDALGAVSVSCTQHGTRRTLRASFAEDGSLAEASSAISTPGSRARQQQALPDGVLRAHHDEILELRCAATLLGLVPGEAATLDVELESEGGRERLRSIELEVPNWKKEDQR
;
A
#
# COMPACT_ATOMS: atom_id res chain seq x y z
N LEU A 1 -17.56 -21.89 13.36
CA LEU A 1 -16.35 -21.39 12.67
C LEU A 1 -16.78 -20.77 11.34
N ARG A 2 -16.18 -19.64 10.96
CA ARG A 2 -16.33 -19.04 9.61
C ARG A 2 -14.95 -19.07 8.92
N PRO A 3 -14.88 -19.12 7.58
CA PRO A 3 -13.60 -19.05 6.87
C PRO A 3 -12.86 -17.74 7.19
N GLY A 4 -11.59 -17.84 7.55
CA GLY A 4 -10.73 -16.70 7.88
C GLY A 4 -9.38 -17.17 8.44
N SER A 5 -8.48 -16.22 8.66
CA SER A 5 -7.18 -16.47 9.31
C SER A 5 -7.09 -15.74 10.64
N TRP A 6 -6.01 -15.98 11.39
CA TRP A 6 -5.69 -15.25 12.60
C TRP A 6 -5.36 -13.77 12.35
N ILE A 7 -5.13 -13.40 11.09
CA ILE A 7 -4.85 -12.04 10.64
C ILE A 7 -6.14 -11.49 10.02
N TYR A 8 -6.69 -10.44 10.62
CA TYR A 8 -7.91 -9.75 10.18
C TYR A 8 -9.17 -10.60 10.02
N GLY A 9 -9.17 -11.86 10.48
CA GLY A 9 -10.32 -12.75 10.34
C GLY A 9 -10.66 -13.11 8.88
N ASN A 10 -9.73 -12.91 7.93
CA ASN A 10 -9.94 -13.17 6.50
C ASN A 10 -8.64 -13.69 5.84
N PHE A 11 -8.64 -13.89 4.51
CA PHE A 11 -7.49 -14.42 3.75
C PHE A 11 -6.75 -13.35 2.91
N GLY A 12 -7.09 -12.07 3.08
CA GLY A 12 -6.54 -10.94 2.31
C GLY A 12 -5.01 -10.84 2.33
N THR A 13 -4.40 -11.34 3.41
CA THR A 13 -2.94 -11.48 3.55
C THR A 13 -2.32 -12.31 2.44
N TRP A 14 -3.00 -13.34 1.91
CA TRP A 14 -2.44 -14.24 0.90
C TRP A 14 -3.16 -14.23 -0.45
N ILE A 15 -4.39 -13.70 -0.54
CA ILE A 15 -5.18 -13.69 -1.79
C ILE A 15 -6.06 -12.43 -1.89
N GLY A 16 -6.37 -12.00 -3.11
CA GLY A 16 -7.31 -10.91 -3.39
C GLY A 16 -6.67 -9.69 -4.05
N GLY A 17 -5.37 -9.46 -3.83
CA GLY A 17 -4.61 -8.45 -4.56
C GLY A 17 -4.17 -8.97 -5.95
N PRO A 18 -3.95 -8.09 -6.94
CA PRO A 18 -3.63 -8.50 -8.31
C PRO A 18 -2.36 -9.34 -8.41
N GLN A 19 -1.29 -8.96 -7.72
CA GLN A 19 -0.01 -9.67 -7.77
C GLN A 19 -0.14 -11.00 -7.04
N LYS A 20 -0.85 -11.05 -5.90
CA LYS A 20 -1.18 -12.31 -5.21
C LYS A 20 -2.00 -13.25 -6.09
N ASN A 21 -3.07 -12.75 -6.70
CA ASN A 21 -3.92 -13.56 -7.57
C ASN A 21 -3.13 -14.08 -8.77
N HIS A 22 -2.30 -13.24 -9.38
CA HIS A 22 -1.45 -13.65 -10.49
C HIS A 22 -0.43 -14.71 -10.08
N ALA A 23 0.19 -14.58 -8.91
CA ALA A 23 1.08 -15.60 -8.37
C ALA A 23 0.34 -16.93 -8.12
N TRP A 24 -0.91 -16.88 -7.63
CA TRP A 24 -1.77 -18.06 -7.50
C TRP A 24 -2.11 -18.68 -8.85
N ASP A 25 -2.39 -17.89 -9.88
CA ASP A 25 -2.65 -18.37 -11.24
C ASP A 25 -1.42 -19.12 -11.79
N ILE A 26 -0.22 -18.51 -11.68
CA ILE A 26 1.04 -19.15 -12.09
C ILE A 26 1.27 -20.46 -11.33
N LEU A 27 1.10 -20.45 -10.01
CA LEU A 27 1.29 -21.65 -9.19
C LEU A 27 0.31 -22.75 -9.59
N GLY A 28 -0.96 -22.39 -9.83
CA GLY A 28 -1.99 -23.30 -10.29
C GLY A 28 -1.65 -23.95 -11.63
N GLU A 29 -1.31 -23.14 -12.63
CA GLU A 29 -0.91 -23.60 -13.97
C GLU A 29 0.33 -24.51 -13.91
N CYS A 30 1.35 -24.12 -13.14
CA CYS A 30 2.56 -24.92 -12.97
C CYS A 30 2.26 -26.25 -12.28
N ARG A 31 1.45 -26.24 -11.22
CA ARG A 31 1.06 -27.44 -10.48
C ARG A 31 0.31 -28.44 -11.37
N GLU A 32 -0.62 -27.96 -12.18
CA GLU A 32 -1.37 -28.81 -13.12
C GLU A 32 -0.43 -29.45 -14.15
N ARG A 33 0.45 -28.64 -14.75
CA ARG A 33 1.40 -29.14 -15.75
C ARG A 33 2.40 -30.13 -15.16
N LEU A 34 2.96 -29.83 -13.98
CA LEU A 34 3.90 -30.70 -13.27
C LEU A 34 3.23 -32.01 -12.87
N ARG A 35 1.98 -31.98 -12.38
CA ARG A 35 1.20 -33.19 -12.08
C ARG A 35 1.12 -34.10 -13.30
N ASP A 36 0.79 -33.54 -14.46
CA ASP A 36 0.63 -34.32 -15.69
C ASP A 36 1.99 -34.88 -16.16
N LEU A 37 3.07 -34.10 -16.13
CA LEU A 37 4.43 -34.55 -16.45
C LEU A 37 4.90 -35.68 -15.55
N MET A 38 4.65 -35.57 -14.25
CA MET A 38 5.05 -36.57 -13.26
C MET A 38 4.29 -37.89 -13.35
N SER A 39 3.21 -37.94 -14.14
CA SER A 39 2.49 -39.17 -14.45
C SER A 39 3.17 -40.00 -15.56
N ASP A 40 4.13 -39.41 -16.27
CA ASP A 40 4.91 -40.12 -17.29
C ASP A 40 5.83 -41.18 -16.63
N PRO A 41 5.73 -42.47 -17.04
CA PRO A 41 6.58 -43.54 -16.52
C PRO A 41 8.07 -43.40 -16.89
N GLY A 42 8.43 -42.45 -17.77
CA GLY A 42 9.79 -42.20 -18.22
C GLY A 42 10.69 -41.50 -17.21
N HIS A 43 10.14 -40.96 -16.11
CA HIS A 43 10.92 -40.29 -15.08
C HIS A 43 11.43 -41.26 -14.01
N SER A 44 12.69 -41.09 -13.60
CA SER A 44 13.25 -41.83 -12.47
C SER A 44 12.62 -41.39 -11.14
N ALA A 45 12.65 -42.26 -10.14
CA ALA A 45 12.15 -41.94 -8.80
C ALA A 45 12.84 -40.69 -8.19
N GLU A 46 14.13 -40.51 -8.46
CA GLU A 46 14.90 -39.35 -7.99
C GLU A 46 14.42 -38.05 -8.64
N GLN A 47 14.17 -38.05 -9.96
CA GLN A 47 13.62 -36.89 -10.66
C GLN A 47 12.24 -36.50 -10.13
N LEU A 48 11.38 -37.49 -9.94
CA LEU A 48 10.04 -37.28 -9.39
C LEU A 48 10.09 -36.72 -7.97
N GLU A 49 11.01 -37.21 -7.13
CA GLU A 49 11.15 -36.71 -5.75
C GLU A 49 11.67 -35.27 -5.71
N ARG A 50 12.69 -34.93 -6.51
CA ARG A 50 13.19 -33.55 -6.61
C ARG A 50 12.10 -32.60 -7.09
N ALA A 51 11.34 -32.99 -8.13
CA ALA A 51 10.24 -32.19 -8.63
C ALA A 51 9.15 -31.95 -7.58
N ARG A 52 8.77 -32.99 -6.80
CA ARG A 52 7.81 -32.86 -5.69
C ARG A 52 8.32 -31.89 -4.63
N HIS A 53 9.57 -32.05 -4.21
CA HIS A 53 10.13 -31.25 -3.15
C HIS A 53 10.17 -29.77 -3.53
N SER A 54 10.61 -29.44 -4.75
CA SER A 54 10.61 -28.06 -5.24
C SER A 54 9.20 -27.50 -5.40
N LEU A 55 8.24 -28.27 -5.92
CA LEU A 55 6.84 -27.83 -6.01
C LEU A 55 6.23 -27.56 -4.62
N MET A 56 6.46 -28.44 -3.64
CA MET A 56 5.98 -28.24 -2.26
C MET A 56 6.61 -27.00 -1.62
N ALA A 57 7.87 -26.70 -1.91
CA ALA A 57 8.51 -25.47 -1.46
C ALA A 57 7.84 -24.23 -2.08
N ALA A 58 7.50 -24.27 -3.37
CA ALA A 58 6.78 -23.20 -4.06
C ALA A 58 5.34 -22.99 -3.54
N GLU A 59 4.71 -24.01 -2.94
CA GLU A 59 3.37 -23.93 -2.35
C GLU A 59 3.32 -23.26 -0.97
N GLY A 60 4.47 -22.85 -0.43
CA GLY A 60 4.56 -22.07 0.81
C GLY A 60 3.77 -20.76 0.74
N SER A 61 3.00 -20.44 1.77
CA SER A 61 2.18 -19.22 1.78
C SER A 61 3.01 -17.94 1.99
N ASP A 62 4.22 -18.06 2.55
CA ASP A 62 5.16 -16.95 2.75
C ASP A 62 5.45 -16.17 1.46
N TRP A 63 5.51 -16.84 0.31
CA TRP A 63 5.75 -16.16 -0.98
C TRP A 63 4.68 -15.12 -1.30
N LEU A 64 3.42 -15.42 -0.97
CA LEU A 64 2.25 -14.59 -1.28
C LEU A 64 2.09 -13.45 -0.27
N TRP A 65 2.68 -13.58 0.91
CA TRP A 65 2.61 -12.59 1.98
C TRP A 65 3.22 -11.26 1.55
N TRP A 66 4.35 -11.30 0.86
CA TRP A 66 5.15 -10.12 0.51
C TRP A 66 4.68 -9.40 -0.77
N LEU A 67 3.66 -9.94 -1.44
CA LEU A 67 3.13 -9.39 -2.68
C LEU A 67 2.08 -8.30 -2.43
N ASP A 68 1.81 -7.49 -3.46
CA ASP A 68 0.93 -6.31 -3.42
C ASP A 68 1.37 -5.23 -2.41
N GLY A 69 2.56 -5.43 -1.82
CA GLY A 69 3.23 -4.65 -0.77
C GLY A 69 2.31 -4.15 0.33
N GLN A 70 1.38 -5.00 0.72
CA GLN A 70 0.72 -4.91 2.02
C GLN A 70 1.73 -4.97 3.18
N PHE A 71 2.89 -5.58 2.93
CA PHE A 71 4.02 -5.70 3.85
C PHE A 71 5.28 -5.22 3.16
N SER A 72 6.17 -4.55 3.89
CA SER A 72 7.51 -4.18 3.44
C SER A 72 8.55 -5.18 3.93
N SER A 73 9.56 -5.41 3.12
CA SER A 73 10.79 -6.07 3.51
C SER A 73 11.86 -5.68 2.48
N SER A 74 13.11 -5.53 2.92
CA SER A 74 14.24 -5.40 2.00
C SER A 74 14.46 -6.66 1.16
N PHE A 75 13.88 -7.79 1.56
CA PHE A 75 14.02 -9.09 0.90
C PHE A 75 12.91 -9.44 -0.10
N ILE A 76 12.00 -8.50 -0.42
CA ILE A 76 10.91 -8.74 -1.39
C ILE A 76 11.43 -9.28 -2.74
N PRO A 77 12.48 -8.68 -3.36
CA PRO A 77 13.03 -9.21 -4.61
C PRO A 77 13.56 -10.65 -4.47
N GLU A 78 14.15 -10.98 -3.33
CA GLU A 78 14.67 -12.31 -3.02
C GLU A 78 13.53 -13.33 -2.86
N PHE A 79 12.44 -12.97 -2.17
CA PHE A 79 11.28 -13.83 -2.02
C PHE A 79 10.62 -14.15 -3.37
N ASP A 80 10.42 -13.15 -4.23
CA ASP A 80 9.95 -13.35 -5.61
C ASP A 80 10.88 -14.29 -6.38
N ARG A 81 12.19 -14.07 -6.31
CA ARG A 81 13.18 -14.89 -7.00
C ARG A 81 13.16 -16.34 -6.51
N LEU A 82 13.06 -16.57 -5.20
CA LEU A 82 13.03 -17.91 -4.61
C LEU A 82 11.76 -18.67 -4.97
N PHE A 83 10.60 -18.02 -4.92
CA PHE A 83 9.33 -18.60 -5.38
C PHE A 83 9.44 -19.10 -6.84
N ARG A 84 9.91 -18.23 -7.75
CA ARG A 84 10.08 -18.58 -9.16
C ARG A 84 11.16 -19.65 -9.38
N ALA A 85 12.23 -19.64 -8.58
CA ALA A 85 13.28 -20.64 -8.64
C ALA A 85 12.75 -22.03 -8.27
N HIS A 86 11.95 -22.16 -7.21
CA HIS A 86 11.35 -23.44 -6.82
C HIS A 86 10.45 -24.02 -7.92
N LEU A 87 9.63 -23.19 -8.58
CA LEU A 87 8.85 -23.64 -9.73
C LEU A 87 9.75 -24.07 -10.90
N SER A 88 10.80 -23.30 -11.19
CA SER A 88 11.75 -23.60 -12.26
C SER A 88 12.47 -24.92 -12.01
N ASP A 89 12.98 -25.13 -10.79
CA ASP A 89 13.66 -26.36 -10.37
C ASP A 89 12.76 -27.60 -10.54
N ALA A 90 11.45 -27.45 -10.31
CA ALA A 90 10.50 -28.55 -10.50
C ALA A 90 10.39 -29.00 -11.97
N PHE A 91 10.41 -28.05 -12.92
CA PHE A 91 10.43 -28.36 -14.36
C PHE A 91 11.78 -28.95 -14.78
N GLU A 92 12.88 -28.35 -14.34
CA GLU A 92 14.23 -28.80 -14.67
C GLU A 92 14.53 -30.21 -14.13
N ALA A 93 14.02 -30.55 -12.94
CA ALA A 93 14.14 -31.89 -12.37
C ALA A 93 13.54 -32.97 -13.29
N LEU A 94 12.49 -32.63 -14.05
CA LEU A 94 11.82 -33.49 -15.04
C LEU A 94 12.41 -33.33 -16.45
N GLY A 95 13.51 -32.59 -16.60
CA GLY A 95 14.15 -32.33 -17.89
C GLY A 95 13.32 -31.47 -18.85
N GLN A 96 12.37 -30.69 -18.31
CA GLN A 96 11.51 -29.82 -19.10
C GLN A 96 12.10 -28.40 -19.19
N GLU A 97 11.74 -27.69 -20.25
CA GLU A 97 12.06 -26.27 -20.35
C GLU A 97 11.24 -25.45 -19.34
N VAL A 98 11.91 -24.55 -18.62
CA VAL A 98 11.30 -23.62 -17.68
C VAL A 98 10.34 -22.67 -18.42
N PRO A 99 9.07 -22.59 -18.02
CA PRO A 99 8.12 -21.62 -18.57
C PRO A 99 8.65 -20.18 -18.54
N GLU A 100 8.51 -19.46 -19.66
CA GLU A 100 9.01 -18.08 -19.80
C GLU A 100 8.45 -17.11 -18.75
N VAL A 101 7.22 -17.35 -18.28
CA VAL A 101 6.58 -16.54 -17.22
C VAL A 101 7.39 -16.54 -15.91
N LEU A 102 8.13 -17.62 -15.61
CA LEU A 102 8.95 -17.73 -14.41
C LEU A 102 10.27 -16.95 -14.51
N ARG A 103 10.64 -16.48 -15.70
CA ARG A 103 11.87 -15.69 -15.93
C ARG A 103 11.70 -14.20 -15.62
N ARG A 104 10.46 -13.74 -15.37
CA ARG A 104 10.14 -12.34 -15.08
C ARG A 104 9.69 -12.18 -13.62
N PRO A 105 10.09 -11.11 -12.94
CA PRO A 105 9.59 -10.82 -11.59
C PRO A 105 8.06 -10.66 -11.58
N LEU A 106 7.40 -11.17 -10.54
CA LEU A 106 5.94 -11.05 -10.39
C LEU A 106 5.49 -9.58 -10.24
N ALA A 107 6.36 -8.71 -9.73
CA ALA A 107 6.08 -7.30 -9.50
C ALA A 107 6.02 -6.44 -10.79
N GLU A 108 6.55 -6.92 -11.92
CA GLU A 108 6.71 -6.14 -13.16
C GLU A 108 5.49 -6.22 -14.11
N ILE A 109 4.37 -6.81 -13.68
CA ILE A 109 3.27 -7.16 -14.58
C ILE A 109 2.28 -5.99 -14.74
N PRO A 110 2.09 -5.46 -15.97
CA PRO A 110 1.19 -4.34 -16.25
C PRO A 110 -0.26 -4.66 -15.90
N GLY A 111 -0.97 -3.72 -15.28
CA GLY A 111 -2.38 -3.88 -14.88
C GLY A 111 -2.61 -4.21 -13.40
N ALA A 112 -1.56 -4.56 -12.65
CA ALA A 112 -1.61 -4.75 -11.19
C ALA A 112 -1.90 -3.45 -10.40
N GLY A 113 -1.99 -2.32 -11.09
CA GLY A 113 -2.28 -1.01 -10.54
C GLY A 113 -3.30 -0.21 -11.34
N GLU A 114 -4.23 -0.85 -12.05
CA GLU A 114 -5.28 -0.10 -12.77
C GLU A 114 -6.66 -0.49 -12.26
N GLY A 115 -7.31 0.45 -11.57
CA GLY A 115 -8.75 0.42 -11.34
C GLY A 115 -9.28 -0.47 -10.21
N GLN A 116 -8.45 -0.89 -9.24
CA GLN A 116 -9.02 -1.56 -8.06
C GLN A 116 -9.80 -0.56 -7.18
N PRO A 117 -11.02 -0.92 -6.74
CA PRO A 117 -11.68 -0.20 -5.66
C PRO A 117 -10.80 -0.30 -4.41
N LEU A 118 -10.69 0.82 -3.69
CA LEU A 118 -10.03 0.83 -2.39
C LEU A 118 -10.60 -0.29 -1.53
N GLN A 119 -9.75 -1.13 -0.96
CA GLN A 119 -10.22 -2.13 -0.01
C GLN A 119 -10.63 -1.39 1.26
N ALA A 120 -11.83 -1.68 1.77
CA ALA A 120 -12.24 -1.16 3.07
C ALA A 120 -11.19 -1.58 4.11
N PRO A 121 -10.75 -0.66 4.99
CA PRO A 121 -9.71 -0.98 5.97
C PRO A 121 -10.12 -2.22 6.77
N LEU A 122 -9.28 -3.25 6.71
CA LEU A 122 -9.54 -4.56 7.33
C LEU A 122 -9.23 -4.58 8.83
N ALA A 123 -8.59 -3.52 9.33
CA ALA A 123 -8.27 -3.26 10.72
C ALA A 123 -7.94 -1.78 10.95
N LEU A 124 -7.78 -1.41 12.21
CA LEU A 124 -7.46 -0.05 12.64
C LEU A 124 -5.94 0.10 12.81
N LEU A 125 -5.43 1.27 12.43
CA LEU A 125 -4.03 1.66 12.50
C LEU A 125 -3.61 2.07 13.92
N ASP A 126 -2.34 1.88 14.28
CA ASP A 126 -1.72 2.55 15.43
C ASP A 126 -0.22 2.80 15.20
N PRO A 127 0.14 3.58 14.16
CA PRO A 127 1.53 3.86 13.84
C PRO A 127 2.18 4.77 14.88
N THR A 128 3.47 4.54 15.09
CA THR A 128 4.37 5.50 15.69
C THR A 128 4.63 6.58 14.63
N ILE A 129 4.65 7.85 15.03
CA ILE A 129 4.89 8.96 14.09
C ILE A 129 6.31 9.44 14.33
N ASP A 130 7.27 8.77 13.69
CA ASP A 130 8.71 8.99 13.86
C ASP A 130 9.45 9.18 12.54
N GLY A 131 8.77 9.06 11.39
CA GLY A 131 9.34 9.30 10.07
C GLY A 131 10.22 8.16 9.55
N THR A 132 10.20 6.99 10.19
CA THR A 132 11.03 5.84 9.78
C THR A 132 10.19 4.74 9.12
N ALA A 133 10.77 4.05 8.13
CA ALA A 133 10.10 2.90 7.51
C ALA A 133 10.31 1.58 8.28
N GLU A 134 11.07 1.60 9.39
CA GLU A 134 11.58 0.41 10.09
C GLU A 134 10.56 -0.32 10.97
N GLY A 135 9.41 0.32 11.27
CA GLY A 135 8.32 -0.30 12.02
C GLY A 135 7.63 -1.44 11.25
N GLU A 136 8.09 -2.68 11.42
CA GLU A 136 7.46 -3.87 10.81
C GLU A 136 5.97 -3.94 11.18
N GLY A 137 5.11 -3.63 10.21
CA GLY A 137 3.67 -3.83 10.33
C GLY A 137 2.88 -2.70 10.98
N GLU A 138 3.45 -1.52 11.24
CA GLU A 138 2.68 -0.38 11.79
C GLU A 138 1.59 0.11 10.82
N TRP A 139 1.89 0.07 9.52
CA TRP A 139 1.02 0.53 8.42
C TRP A 139 0.29 -0.59 7.69
N ILE A 140 0.34 -1.80 8.23
CA ILE A 140 -0.21 -3.04 7.63
C ILE A 140 -1.70 -2.97 7.25
N ALA A 141 -2.47 -2.17 7.97
CA ALA A 141 -3.91 -2.00 7.78
C ALA A 141 -4.28 -0.78 6.94
N ALA A 142 -3.28 -0.01 6.49
CA ALA A 142 -3.49 1.17 5.68
C ALA A 142 -3.81 0.80 4.23
N GLN A 143 -4.64 1.62 3.60
CA GLN A 143 -4.78 1.62 2.17
C GLN A 143 -3.50 2.15 1.55
N ARG A 144 -2.94 1.42 0.59
CA ARG A 144 -1.74 1.79 -0.15
C ARG A 144 -2.05 2.11 -1.60
N LEU A 145 -1.46 3.17 -2.13
CA LEU A 145 -1.55 3.57 -3.53
C LEU A 145 -0.15 3.85 -4.08
N ALA A 146 0.15 3.33 -5.28
CA ALA A 146 1.42 3.57 -5.95
C ALA A 146 1.33 4.79 -6.88
N TRP A 147 2.49 5.35 -7.27
CA TRP A 147 2.58 6.50 -8.17
C TRP A 147 1.65 6.47 -9.41
N PRO A 148 1.54 5.35 -10.15
CA PRO A 148 0.68 5.31 -11.34
C PRO A 148 -0.79 5.65 -11.07
N HIS A 149 -1.30 5.40 -9.85
CA HIS A 149 -2.64 5.74 -9.42
C HIS A 149 -2.77 7.18 -8.90
N LEU A 150 -1.66 7.76 -8.47
CA LEU A 150 -1.58 9.06 -7.78
C LEU A 150 -1.25 10.22 -8.72
N ARG A 151 -0.85 9.94 -9.97
CA ARG A 151 -0.66 10.98 -10.99
C ARG A 151 -1.96 11.31 -11.72
N GLU A 152 -2.08 12.56 -12.18
CA GLU A 152 -3.11 12.89 -13.16
C GLU A 152 -2.91 12.07 -14.45
N GLN A 153 -4.01 11.64 -15.06
CA GLN A 153 -3.97 10.89 -16.32
C GLN A 153 -4.27 11.85 -17.48
N GLY A 154 -3.35 11.99 -18.43
CA GLY A 154 -3.52 12.83 -19.63
C GLY A 154 -2.22 13.04 -20.40
N THR A 155 -2.33 13.47 -21.67
CA THR A 155 -1.18 13.70 -22.57
C THR A 155 -0.22 14.79 -22.10
N MET A 156 -0.67 15.65 -21.18
CA MET A 156 0.09 16.74 -20.57
C MET A 156 0.52 16.43 -19.12
N ALA A 157 0.18 15.24 -18.60
CA ALA A 157 0.50 14.88 -17.23
C ALA A 157 2.02 14.73 -17.06
N ARG A 158 2.55 15.39 -16.04
CA ARG A 158 3.98 15.35 -15.71
C ARG A 158 4.36 13.90 -15.38
N ALA A 159 5.41 13.39 -16.04
CA ALA A 159 5.85 12.01 -15.88
C ALA A 159 6.72 11.78 -14.65
N THR A 160 7.24 12.85 -14.04
CA THR A 160 8.18 12.78 -12.91
C THR A 160 7.47 12.23 -11.68
N ARG A 161 7.99 11.13 -11.14
CA ARG A 161 7.53 10.52 -9.90
C ARG A 161 7.92 11.41 -8.73
N VAL A 162 6.94 11.71 -7.87
CA VAL A 162 7.17 12.48 -6.63
C VAL A 162 6.97 11.65 -5.38
N VAL A 163 6.27 10.52 -5.48
CA VAL A 163 6.09 9.57 -4.38
C VAL A 163 6.28 8.16 -4.89
N ASN A 164 6.81 7.28 -4.07
CA ASN A 164 6.79 5.85 -4.30
C ASN A 164 5.41 5.28 -3.95
N TYR A 165 4.94 5.59 -2.74
CA TYR A 165 3.63 5.17 -2.23
C TYR A 165 2.97 6.26 -1.39
N LEU A 166 1.63 6.22 -1.37
CA LEU A 166 0.80 6.90 -0.40
C LEU A 166 0.07 5.86 0.42
N TRP A 167 0.14 5.99 1.74
CA TRP A 167 -0.55 5.13 2.69
C TRP A 167 -1.51 5.97 3.53
N PHE A 168 -2.74 5.49 3.74
CA PHE A 168 -3.66 6.16 4.64
C PHE A 168 -4.65 5.19 5.28
N GLY A 169 -5.18 5.57 6.43
CA GLY A 169 -6.21 4.79 7.11
C GLY A 169 -6.67 5.47 8.38
N PHE A 170 -7.30 4.69 9.26
CA PHE A 170 -7.91 5.20 10.48
C PHE A 170 -7.46 4.36 11.68
N ALA A 171 -7.19 5.03 12.79
CA ALA A 171 -6.89 4.41 14.07
C ALA A 171 -8.15 4.14 14.90
N ALA A 172 -8.04 3.29 15.92
CA ALA A 172 -9.18 2.85 16.73
C ALA A 172 -9.90 3.99 17.44
N ASN A 173 -9.16 5.03 17.82
CA ASN A 173 -9.71 6.24 18.43
C ASN A 173 -10.40 7.19 17.43
N GLY A 174 -10.44 6.84 16.13
CA GLY A 174 -10.99 7.67 15.06
C GLY A 174 -10.01 8.70 14.51
N ASP A 175 -8.70 8.57 14.78
CA ASP A 175 -7.70 9.40 14.11
C ASP A 175 -7.52 8.97 12.66
N PHE A 176 -7.34 9.94 11.77
CA PHE A 176 -6.85 9.74 10.42
C PHE A 176 -5.33 9.71 10.44
N CYS A 177 -4.75 8.71 9.77
CA CYS A 177 -3.32 8.54 9.61
C CYS A 177 -2.95 8.58 8.12
N LEU A 178 -1.88 9.28 7.78
CA LEU A 178 -1.31 9.39 6.44
C LEU A 178 0.19 9.14 6.52
N ARG A 179 0.72 8.36 5.58
CA ARG A 179 2.14 8.20 5.33
C ARG A 179 2.43 8.44 3.85
N VAL A 180 3.49 9.18 3.58
CA VAL A 180 4.00 9.45 2.24
C VAL A 180 5.40 8.87 2.17
N ASP A 181 5.61 7.97 1.22
CA ASP A 181 6.95 7.50 0.85
C ASP A 181 7.41 8.41 -0.31
N PRO A 182 8.24 9.44 -0.07
CA PRO A 182 8.71 10.32 -1.14
C PRO A 182 9.52 9.52 -2.17
N ALA A 183 9.62 10.06 -3.38
CA ALA A 183 10.61 9.58 -4.33
C ALA A 183 11.99 10.16 -3.96
N ASP A 184 13.06 9.41 -4.21
CA ASP A 184 14.44 9.78 -3.87
C ASP A 184 14.79 11.21 -4.32
N GLU A 185 14.21 11.68 -5.43
CA GLU A 185 14.46 13.02 -5.97
C GLU A 185 13.88 14.17 -5.14
N ILE A 186 12.92 13.89 -4.24
CA ILE A 186 12.26 14.91 -3.43
C ILE A 186 12.28 14.62 -1.93
N GLU A 187 12.84 13.49 -1.49
CA GLU A 187 12.94 13.07 -0.09
C GLU A 187 13.58 14.19 0.76
N ASP A 188 14.85 14.51 0.51
CA ASP A 188 15.57 15.58 1.23
C ASP A 188 14.95 16.98 1.05
N ALA A 189 14.18 17.19 -0.02
CA ALA A 189 13.65 18.49 -0.40
C ALA A 189 12.21 18.74 0.08
N LEU A 190 11.55 17.75 0.69
CA LEU A 190 10.15 17.84 1.09
C LEU A 190 10.00 18.69 2.36
N GLY A 191 9.47 19.90 2.20
CA GLY A 191 9.34 20.87 3.29
C GLY A 191 7.95 20.93 3.93
N ALA A 192 6.90 20.51 3.21
CA ALA A 192 5.55 20.49 3.75
C ALA A 192 4.59 19.53 3.01
N VAL A 193 3.54 19.14 3.72
CA VAL A 193 2.38 18.41 3.17
C VAL A 193 1.09 19.15 3.49
N SER A 194 0.16 19.16 2.54
CA SER A 194 -1.21 19.59 2.74
C SER A 194 -2.18 18.44 2.47
N VAL A 195 -2.98 18.09 3.47
CA VAL A 195 -4.01 17.06 3.41
C VAL A 195 -5.36 17.75 3.42
N SER A 196 -6.19 17.50 2.41
CA SER A 196 -7.55 18.05 2.36
C SER A 196 -8.59 16.97 2.19
N CYS A 197 -9.69 17.09 2.92
CA CYS A 197 -10.87 16.26 2.74
C CYS A 197 -12.05 17.13 2.32
N THR A 198 -12.82 16.67 1.34
CA THR A 198 -14.05 17.32 0.88
C THR A 198 -15.24 16.41 1.16
N GLN A 199 -16.20 16.91 1.92
CA GLN A 199 -17.44 16.21 2.26
C GLN A 199 -18.61 17.21 2.34
N HIS A 200 -19.76 16.87 1.77
CA HIS A 200 -20.93 17.77 1.68
C HIS A 200 -20.60 19.16 1.10
N GLY A 201 -19.68 19.20 0.13
CA GLY A 201 -19.20 20.44 -0.50
C GLY A 201 -18.27 21.30 0.37
N THR A 202 -18.03 20.94 1.64
CA THR A 202 -17.08 21.63 2.51
C THR A 202 -15.72 20.97 2.40
N ARG A 203 -14.69 21.77 2.08
CA ARG A 203 -13.29 21.33 2.06
C ARG A 203 -12.59 21.79 3.33
N ARG A 204 -11.98 20.86 4.05
CA ARG A 204 -11.08 21.15 5.17
C ARG A 204 -9.68 20.73 4.81
N THR A 205 -8.71 21.58 5.10
CA THR A 205 -7.30 21.36 4.79
C THR A 205 -6.49 21.46 6.07
N LEU A 206 -5.60 20.51 6.29
CA LEU A 206 -4.49 20.59 7.24
C LEU A 206 -3.20 20.77 6.46
N ARG A 207 -2.31 21.64 6.92
CA ARG A 207 -0.94 21.78 6.41
C ARG A 207 0.04 21.58 7.55
N ALA A 208 1.03 20.71 7.32
CA ALA A 208 2.19 20.51 8.18
C ALA A 208 3.45 20.93 7.40
N SER A 209 4.32 21.71 8.01
CA SER A 209 5.69 21.94 7.52
C SER A 209 6.71 21.46 8.54
N PHE A 210 7.87 21.06 8.05
CA PHE A 210 8.90 20.38 8.81
C PHE A 210 10.15 21.24 8.98
N ALA A 211 10.85 21.06 10.09
CA ALA A 211 12.18 21.61 10.31
C ALA A 211 13.25 20.74 9.63
N GLU A 212 14.51 21.21 9.63
CA GLU A 212 15.65 20.46 9.07
C GLU A 212 15.90 19.12 9.76
N ASP A 213 15.49 18.97 11.03
CA ASP A 213 15.60 17.72 11.78
C ASP A 213 14.38 16.79 11.61
N GLY A 214 13.48 17.13 10.67
CA GLY A 214 12.29 16.34 10.38
C GLY A 214 11.10 16.57 11.30
N SER A 215 11.29 17.29 12.41
CA SER A 215 10.22 17.55 13.37
C SER A 215 9.16 18.53 12.80
N LEU A 216 7.91 18.40 13.26
CA LEU A 216 6.83 19.32 12.88
C LEU A 216 7.15 20.75 13.34
N ALA A 217 7.36 21.66 12.39
CA ALA A 217 7.67 23.06 12.66
C ALA A 217 6.42 23.94 12.75
N GLU A 218 5.50 23.82 11.79
CA GLU A 218 4.24 24.57 11.81
C GLU A 218 3.07 23.70 11.36
N ALA A 219 1.93 23.88 12.02
CA ALA A 219 0.68 23.21 11.68
C ALA A 219 -0.44 24.25 11.54
N SER A 220 -1.21 24.15 10.47
CA SER A 220 -2.37 25.02 10.26
C SER A 220 -3.55 24.27 9.66
N SER A 221 -4.74 24.81 9.87
CA SER A 221 -5.98 24.33 9.27
C SER A 221 -6.63 25.43 8.45
N ALA A 222 -7.38 25.06 7.43
CA ALA A 222 -8.23 25.95 6.67
C ALA A 222 -9.55 25.30 6.31
N ILE A 223 -10.62 26.10 6.25
CA ILE A 223 -11.94 25.66 5.82
C ILE A 223 -12.36 26.49 4.60
N SER A 224 -12.88 25.80 3.57
CA SER A 224 -13.44 26.41 2.37
C SER A 224 -14.83 25.84 2.11
N THR A 225 -15.83 26.70 2.02
CA THR A 225 -17.22 26.34 1.70
C THR A 225 -17.64 26.91 0.35
N PRO A 226 -18.60 26.27 -0.36
CA PRO A 226 -19.08 26.76 -1.64
C PRO A 226 -19.63 28.19 -1.50
N GLY A 227 -19.17 29.10 -2.36
CA GLY A 227 -19.62 30.50 -2.37
C GLY A 227 -18.90 31.43 -1.38
N SER A 228 -18.04 30.91 -0.50
CA SER A 228 -17.15 31.76 0.32
C SER A 228 -15.85 32.05 -0.42
N ARG A 229 -15.49 33.33 -0.55
CA ARG A 229 -14.14 33.75 -1.02
C ARG A 229 -13.11 33.82 0.10
N ALA A 230 -13.54 33.73 1.37
CA ALA A 230 -12.65 33.83 2.51
C ALA A 230 -12.15 32.44 2.91
N ARG A 231 -10.88 32.16 2.67
CA ARG A 231 -10.16 31.03 3.26
C ARG A 231 -9.76 31.43 4.67
N GLN A 232 -10.46 30.92 5.68
CA GLN A 232 -10.08 31.13 7.07
C GLN A 232 -8.98 30.12 7.40
N GLN A 233 -7.72 30.58 7.42
CA GLN A 233 -6.59 29.80 7.87
C GLN A 233 -6.31 30.11 9.34
N GLN A 234 -6.04 29.08 10.14
CA GLN A 234 -5.75 29.21 11.56
C GLN A 234 -4.61 28.25 11.94
N ALA A 235 -3.66 28.72 12.74
CA ALA A 235 -2.63 27.88 13.36
C ALA A 235 -3.28 26.84 14.29
N LEU A 236 -2.75 25.62 14.29
CA LEU A 236 -3.22 24.55 15.16
C LEU A 236 -2.47 24.60 16.50
N PRO A 237 -3.16 24.33 17.63
CA PRO A 237 -2.49 24.13 18.91
C PRO A 237 -1.56 22.91 18.88
N ASP A 238 -0.52 22.95 19.72
CA ASP A 238 0.42 21.84 19.88
C ASP A 238 -0.28 20.52 20.24
N GLY A 239 0.18 19.43 19.63
CA GLY A 239 -0.33 18.08 19.87
C GLY A 239 -1.66 17.73 19.17
N VAL A 240 -2.32 18.70 18.51
CA VAL A 240 -3.53 18.44 17.70
C VAL A 240 -3.20 17.72 16.40
N LEU A 241 -2.04 18.03 15.84
CA LEU A 241 -1.44 17.36 14.69
C LEU A 241 -0.12 16.76 15.15
N ARG A 242 0.09 15.47 14.92
CA ARG A 242 1.41 14.84 15.02
C ARG A 242 1.89 14.58 13.61
N ALA A 243 3.10 14.98 13.30
CA ALA A 243 3.73 14.67 12.03
C ALA A 243 5.25 14.63 12.22
N HIS A 244 5.91 13.83 11.39
CA HIS A 244 7.36 13.73 11.33
C HIS A 244 7.78 13.43 9.89
N HIS A 245 8.95 13.87 9.50
CA HIS A 245 9.53 13.58 8.18
C HIS A 245 11.01 13.27 8.32
N ASP A 246 11.39 12.00 8.16
CA ASP A 246 12.78 11.57 8.05
C ASP A 246 12.93 10.81 6.71
N GLU A 247 13.07 9.49 6.71
CA GLU A 247 13.02 8.66 5.49
C GLU A 247 11.63 8.68 4.83
N ILE A 248 10.59 8.75 5.65
CA ILE A 248 9.20 8.86 5.25
C ILE A 248 8.54 10.03 5.96
N LEU A 249 7.45 10.54 5.38
CA LEU A 249 6.58 11.50 6.06
C LEU A 249 5.40 10.75 6.66
N GLU A 250 5.11 11.03 7.92
CA GLU A 250 3.97 10.50 8.64
C GLU A 250 3.16 11.60 9.29
N LEU A 251 1.85 11.41 9.37
CA LEU A 251 0.91 12.35 9.97
C LEU A 251 -0.25 11.62 10.64
N ARG A 252 -0.62 12.05 11.84
CA ARG A 252 -1.79 11.58 12.59
C ARG A 252 -2.57 12.75 13.16
N CYS A 253 -3.89 12.73 12.98
CA CYS A 253 -4.80 13.75 13.52
C CYS A 253 -6.20 13.19 13.73
N ALA A 254 -7.02 13.81 14.59
CA ALA A 254 -8.42 13.42 14.71
C ALA A 254 -9.15 13.58 13.36
N ALA A 255 -9.86 12.56 12.88
CA ALA A 255 -10.55 12.61 11.59
C ALA A 255 -11.58 13.77 11.50
N THR A 256 -12.10 14.21 12.64
CA THR A 256 -13.00 15.36 12.76
C THR A 256 -12.35 16.70 12.39
N LEU A 257 -11.02 16.83 12.49
CA LEU A 257 -10.28 18.02 12.04
C LEU A 257 -10.36 18.16 10.51
N LEU A 258 -10.35 17.04 9.81
CA LEU A 258 -10.58 16.94 8.36
C LEU A 258 -12.08 16.93 8.01
N GLY A 259 -12.97 16.93 9.00
CA GLY A 259 -14.43 16.91 8.80
C GLY A 259 -14.97 15.58 8.32
N LEU A 260 -14.20 14.50 8.47
CA LEU A 260 -14.60 13.17 8.07
C LEU A 260 -15.66 12.63 9.04
N VAL A 261 -16.78 12.19 8.49
CA VAL A 261 -17.89 11.60 9.27
C VAL A 261 -17.90 10.08 9.07
N PRO A 262 -17.90 9.27 10.14
CA PRO A 262 -17.88 7.82 10.01
C PRO A 262 -19.11 7.27 9.29
N GLY A 263 -18.89 6.38 8.32
CA GLY A 263 -19.91 5.75 7.49
C GLY A 263 -20.32 6.55 6.25
N GLU A 264 -19.61 7.62 5.92
CA GLU A 264 -19.88 8.45 4.75
C GLU A 264 -18.68 8.53 3.81
N ALA A 265 -18.94 8.75 2.53
CA ALA A 265 -17.91 8.97 1.52
C ALA A 265 -17.28 10.36 1.62
N ALA A 266 -16.00 10.47 1.31
CA ALA A 266 -15.26 11.71 1.23
C ALA A 266 -14.20 11.66 0.12
N THR A 267 -13.82 12.83 -0.39
CA THR A 267 -12.70 12.96 -1.33
C THR A 267 -11.47 13.45 -0.59
N LEU A 268 -10.37 12.70 -0.67
CA LEU A 268 -9.05 13.03 -0.15
C LEU A 268 -8.16 13.63 -1.24
N ASP A 269 -7.50 14.73 -0.93
CA ASP A 269 -6.47 15.36 -1.73
C ASP A 269 -5.20 15.53 -0.92
N VAL A 270 -4.06 15.22 -1.52
CA VAL A 270 -2.73 15.42 -0.93
C VAL A 270 -1.90 16.28 -1.86
N GLU A 271 -1.28 17.32 -1.31
CA GLU A 271 -0.36 18.22 -2.02
C GLU A 271 0.97 18.24 -1.25
N LEU A 272 2.06 18.01 -1.97
CA LEU A 272 3.43 18.02 -1.45
C LEU A 272 4.09 19.33 -1.87
N GLU A 273 4.86 19.93 -0.97
CA GLU A 273 5.62 21.15 -1.22
C GLU A 273 7.09 20.87 -0.95
N SER A 274 7.90 20.98 -2.01
CA SER A 274 9.35 20.89 -1.96
C SER A 274 9.98 22.16 -2.52
N GLU A 275 11.31 22.27 -2.47
CA GLU A 275 12.03 23.38 -3.13
C GLU A 275 11.70 23.51 -4.62
N GLY A 276 11.38 22.38 -5.28
CA GLY A 276 11.00 22.31 -6.70
C GLY A 276 9.59 22.81 -7.01
N GLY A 277 8.77 23.09 -5.99
CA GLY A 277 7.41 23.60 -6.12
C GLY A 277 6.36 22.74 -5.41
N ARG A 278 5.10 22.94 -5.79
CA ARG A 278 3.96 22.19 -5.24
C ARG A 278 3.45 21.18 -6.24
N GLU A 279 3.26 19.95 -5.79
CA GLU A 279 2.78 18.84 -6.61
C GLU A 279 1.55 18.24 -5.93
N ARG A 280 0.43 18.26 -6.65
CA ARG A 280 -0.84 17.72 -6.17
C ARG A 280 -1.03 16.31 -6.70
N LEU A 281 -1.28 15.37 -5.80
CA LEU A 281 -1.66 14.01 -6.16
C LEU A 281 -3.11 13.99 -6.64
N ARG A 282 -3.43 13.01 -7.50
CA ARG A 282 -4.79 12.73 -7.95
C ARG A 282 -5.71 12.55 -6.72
N SER A 283 -6.90 13.14 -6.80
CA SER A 283 -7.92 12.97 -5.77
C SER A 283 -8.32 11.50 -5.59
N ILE A 284 -8.49 11.10 -4.34
CA ILE A 284 -8.82 9.74 -3.93
C ILE A 284 -10.21 9.76 -3.31
N GLU A 285 -11.14 8.96 -3.83
CA GLU A 285 -12.44 8.75 -3.19
C GLU A 285 -12.31 7.68 -2.11
N LEU A 286 -12.72 7.97 -0.88
CA LEU A 286 -12.67 7.01 0.23
C LEU A 286 -14.01 6.93 0.98
N GLU A 287 -14.25 5.77 1.58
CA GLU A 287 -15.35 5.56 2.53
C GLU A 287 -14.78 5.64 3.96
N VAL A 288 -15.34 6.51 4.78
CA VAL A 288 -14.87 6.68 6.16
C VAL A 288 -15.38 5.51 7.01
N PRO A 289 -14.50 4.71 7.65
CA PRO A 289 -14.92 3.54 8.41
C PRO A 289 -15.72 3.92 9.65
N ASN A 290 -16.56 3.00 10.12
CA ASN A 290 -17.35 3.22 11.33
C ASN A 290 -16.60 2.71 12.57
N TRP A 291 -15.63 3.49 13.05
CA TRP A 291 -14.75 3.12 14.18
C TRP A 291 -15.50 2.91 15.51
N LYS A 292 -16.73 3.41 15.67
CA LYS A 292 -17.55 3.19 16.89
C LYS A 292 -18.24 1.82 16.97
N LYS A 293 -18.32 1.07 15.86
CA LYS A 293 -18.99 -0.24 15.83
C LYS A 293 -18.05 -1.42 16.04
N GLU A 294 -16.74 -1.22 15.88
CA GLU A 294 -15.74 -2.30 15.97
C GLU A 294 -15.39 -2.70 17.40
N ASP A 295 -15.65 -1.85 18.41
CA ASP A 295 -15.56 -2.18 19.84
C ASP A 295 -16.59 -3.23 20.33
N GLN A 296 -17.43 -3.78 19.44
CA GLN A 296 -18.50 -4.74 19.79
C GLN A 296 -18.38 -6.12 19.10
N ARG A 297 -17.20 -6.55 18.65
CA ARG A 297 -17.03 -7.90 18.09
C ARG A 297 -15.90 -8.70 18.73
#